data_AF-B9L6X9-F1
#
_entry.id   AF-B9L6X9-F1
#
_cell.length_a   1.000
_cell.length_b   1.000
_cell.length_c   1.000
_cell.angle_alpha   90.00
_cell.angle_beta   90.00
_cell.angle_gamma   90.00
#
_symmetry.space_group_name_H-M   'P 1'
#
loop_
_entity.id
_entity.type
_entity.pdbx_description
1 polymer ?
#
loop_
_entity_poly.entity_id
_entity_poly.type
_entity_poly.pdbx_seq_one_letter_code
_entity_poly.pdbx_strand_id
1 'polypeptide(L)'
;MFYLPSKDECDEIVANSKQFFCKSFTFKNREIAVYHYKQGNFEEFEKFNAWELRGLTFVKEGSEWKRFPAIHKFFELNQAPGWMEEDLKDKKVIKVSEKIDGTFVHPVIVGGEVYFKSKLRFDSYQALRSQKIYESSENIKKFVKHCFDNGLFPMFEYISEKSQVVMDYNKEALILTQVRDSEGNYLLDFEKLAEKFGVEYAGICENRPLSDYIKNKGVCVSKEGWILVFEDMKFVKVKTDEYLKRHKILGDIKEHNIIQMTLSGEIKDLFDILNPKSEKYEFVKEIHDRFNEKYDNLQKDLLGIIYSFEGTLKEFKEKYQNHPFYAILSEAYKKRKKQPPRETIRQWVENNTKKLKNAKRFLGL
;
A
#
# COMPACT_ATOMS: atom_id res chain seq x y z
N MET A 1 25.58 -12.99 -6.86
CA MET A 1 25.72 -11.77 -7.70
C MET A 1 24.39 -11.54 -8.39
N PHE A 2 23.87 -10.32 -8.40
CA PHE A 2 22.59 -10.01 -9.05
C PHE A 2 22.80 -9.88 -10.55
N TYR A 3 21.89 -10.42 -11.37
CA TYR A 3 21.94 -10.27 -12.82
C TYR A 3 21.00 -9.15 -13.25
N LEU A 4 21.55 -8.05 -13.78
CA LEU A 4 20.74 -6.97 -14.36
C LEU A 4 20.52 -7.24 -15.86
N PRO A 5 19.28 -7.55 -16.29
CA PRO A 5 18.99 -7.79 -17.69
C PRO A 5 19.16 -6.52 -18.53
N SER A 6 19.55 -6.70 -19.78
CA SER A 6 19.45 -5.70 -20.84
C SER A 6 17.97 -5.41 -21.17
N LYS A 7 17.73 -4.35 -21.94
CA LYS A 7 16.38 -4.01 -22.37
C LYS A 7 15.78 -5.12 -23.26
N ASP A 8 16.59 -5.70 -24.15
CA ASP A 8 16.14 -6.72 -25.09
C ASP A 8 15.74 -8.02 -24.36
N GLU A 9 16.51 -8.44 -23.34
CA GLU A 9 16.12 -9.56 -22.48
C GLU A 9 14.83 -9.26 -21.70
N CYS A 10 14.65 -8.02 -21.24
CA CYS A 10 13.40 -7.64 -20.58
C CYS A 10 12.20 -7.72 -21.54
N ASP A 11 12.38 -7.30 -22.80
CA ASP A 11 11.36 -7.42 -23.85
C ASP A 11 11.03 -8.88 -24.15
N GLU A 12 12.04 -9.75 -24.19
CA GLU A 12 11.85 -11.20 -24.37
C GLU A 12 11.05 -11.81 -23.21
N ILE A 13 11.38 -11.47 -21.96
CA ILE A 13 10.64 -11.95 -20.78
C ILE A 13 9.17 -11.51 -20.85
N VAL A 14 8.91 -10.25 -21.19
CA VAL A 14 7.54 -9.71 -21.30
C VAL A 14 6.76 -10.34 -22.45
N ALA A 15 7.41 -10.65 -23.57
CA ALA A 15 6.77 -11.34 -24.70
C ALA A 15 6.36 -12.77 -24.35
N ASN A 16 7.13 -13.44 -23.46
CA ASN A 16 6.95 -14.85 -23.14
C ASN A 16 6.20 -15.11 -21.81
N SER A 17 5.85 -14.08 -21.05
CA SER A 17 5.08 -14.23 -19.81
C SER A 17 4.03 -13.14 -19.63
N LYS A 18 2.80 -13.56 -19.31
CA LYS A 18 1.70 -12.65 -18.97
C LYS A 18 1.85 -12.01 -17.58
N GLN A 19 2.80 -12.48 -16.75
CA GLN A 19 3.04 -11.93 -15.42
C GLN A 19 3.87 -10.65 -15.45
N PHE A 20 4.77 -10.53 -16.42
CA PHE A 20 5.61 -9.36 -16.61
C PHE A 20 5.00 -8.41 -17.64
N PHE A 21 5.33 -7.13 -17.53
CA PHE A 21 4.90 -6.13 -18.50
C PHE A 21 5.89 -4.97 -18.59
N CYS A 22 5.88 -4.30 -19.74
CA CYS A 22 6.57 -3.03 -19.93
C CYS A 22 5.54 -1.90 -20.01
N LYS A 23 5.78 -0.81 -19.28
CA LYS A 23 5.04 0.44 -19.43
C LYS A 23 5.93 1.45 -20.16
N SER A 24 5.61 1.70 -21.42
CA SER A 24 6.29 2.69 -22.25
C SER A 24 5.53 4.01 -22.32
N PHE A 25 6.23 5.13 -22.19
CA PHE A 25 5.65 6.47 -22.28
C PHE A 25 6.73 7.53 -22.55
N THR A 26 6.32 8.72 -22.95
CA THR A 26 7.23 9.87 -23.09
C THR A 26 7.21 10.73 -21.83
N PHE A 27 8.38 11.13 -21.34
CA PHE A 27 8.53 12.09 -20.24
C PHE A 27 9.66 13.05 -20.59
N LYS A 28 9.41 14.36 -20.48
CA LYS A 28 10.39 15.42 -20.82
C LYS A 28 11.06 15.20 -22.20
N ASN A 29 10.26 14.85 -23.21
CA ASN A 29 10.72 14.56 -24.59
C ASN A 29 11.76 13.42 -24.69
N ARG A 30 11.69 12.46 -23.76
CA ARG A 30 12.47 11.22 -23.78
C ARG A 30 11.54 10.02 -23.71
N GLU A 31 11.88 8.96 -24.45
CA GLU A 31 11.17 7.69 -24.36
C GLU A 31 11.62 6.96 -23.10
N ILE A 32 10.66 6.46 -22.34
CA ILE A 32 10.86 5.72 -21.10
C ILE A 32 10.23 4.34 -21.26
N ALA A 33 10.95 3.31 -20.84
CA ALA A 33 10.43 1.95 -20.69
C ALA A 33 10.61 1.50 -19.23
N VAL A 34 9.52 1.14 -18.55
CA VAL A 34 9.57 0.64 -17.17
C VAL A 34 9.06 -0.79 -17.13
N TYR A 35 9.91 -1.72 -16.70
CA TYR A 35 9.57 -3.15 -16.61
C TYR A 35 9.11 -3.50 -15.21
N HIS A 36 7.97 -4.17 -15.14
CA HIS A 36 7.34 -4.57 -13.88
C HIS A 36 6.57 -5.89 -14.00
N TYR A 37 5.91 -6.29 -12.91
CA TYR A 37 5.12 -7.52 -12.82
C TYR A 37 3.72 -7.25 -12.24
N LYS A 38 2.76 -8.11 -12.57
CA LYS A 38 1.38 -8.04 -12.08
C LYS A 38 1.25 -8.68 -10.71
N GLN A 39 1.57 -9.98 -10.61
CA GLN A 39 1.54 -10.75 -9.37
C GLN A 39 2.92 -11.35 -9.11
N GLY A 40 3.31 -11.38 -7.84
CA GLY A 40 4.63 -11.87 -7.43
C GLY A 40 4.72 -13.39 -7.38
N ASN A 41 4.33 -14.10 -8.45
CA ASN A 41 4.40 -15.57 -8.49
C ASN A 41 5.86 -16.04 -8.59
N PHE A 42 6.34 -16.72 -7.55
CA PHE A 42 7.72 -17.22 -7.44
C PHE A 42 8.17 -18.01 -8.67
N GLU A 43 7.37 -18.96 -9.14
CA GLU A 43 7.75 -19.88 -10.23
C GLU A 43 8.06 -19.12 -11.54
N GLU A 44 7.30 -18.06 -11.81
CA GLU A 44 7.50 -17.23 -13.00
C GLU A 44 8.76 -16.36 -12.88
N PHE A 45 9.09 -15.89 -11.67
CA PHE A 45 10.36 -15.19 -11.45
C PHE A 45 11.57 -16.11 -11.61
N GLU A 46 11.48 -17.33 -11.08
CA GLU A 46 12.53 -18.34 -11.19
C GLU A 46 12.73 -18.77 -12.64
N LYS A 47 11.66 -19.15 -13.33
CA LYS A 47 11.67 -19.60 -14.73
C LYS A 47 12.32 -18.60 -15.69
N PHE A 48 12.03 -17.31 -15.51
CA PHE A 48 12.50 -16.25 -16.41
C PHE A 48 13.70 -15.46 -15.85
N ASN A 49 14.24 -15.84 -14.69
CA ASN A 49 15.25 -15.06 -13.96
C ASN A 49 14.88 -13.56 -13.84
N ALA A 50 13.59 -13.28 -13.64
CA ALA A 50 13.00 -11.94 -13.81
C ALA A 50 13.03 -11.09 -12.52
N TRP A 51 13.94 -11.39 -11.59
CA TRP A 51 14.03 -10.75 -10.27
C TRP A 51 14.12 -9.23 -10.34
N GLU A 52 14.71 -8.70 -11.41
CA GLU A 52 14.92 -7.27 -11.59
C GLU A 52 13.74 -6.53 -12.23
N LEU A 53 12.70 -7.24 -12.73
CA LEU A 53 11.51 -6.61 -13.34
C LEU A 53 10.58 -6.03 -12.26
N ARG A 54 11.13 -5.18 -11.38
CA ARG A 54 10.46 -4.54 -10.25
C ARG A 54 10.61 -3.02 -10.32
N GLY A 55 10.25 -2.44 -11.46
CA GLY A 55 10.38 -1.00 -11.71
C GLY A 55 11.72 -0.61 -12.33
N LEU A 56 12.46 -1.58 -12.88
CA LEU A 56 13.65 -1.37 -13.70
C LEU A 56 13.30 -0.43 -14.86
N THR A 57 14.07 0.64 -14.98
CA THR A 57 13.74 1.74 -15.89
C THR A 57 14.83 1.91 -16.92
N PHE A 58 14.42 2.12 -18.17
CA PHE A 58 15.29 2.51 -19.27
C PHE A 58 14.84 3.86 -19.81
N VAL A 59 15.80 4.76 -20.02
CA VAL A 59 15.60 6.08 -20.60
C VAL A 59 16.37 6.16 -21.91
N LYS A 60 15.69 6.50 -23.00
CA LYS A 60 16.34 6.66 -24.30
C LYS A 60 17.00 8.02 -24.41
N GLU A 61 18.33 8.04 -24.48
CA GLU A 61 19.14 9.24 -24.70
C GLU A 61 19.82 9.12 -26.07
N GLY A 62 19.32 9.87 -27.05
CA GLY A 62 19.74 9.71 -28.44
C GLY A 62 19.36 8.32 -28.98
N SER A 63 20.35 7.54 -29.42
CA SER A 63 20.17 6.16 -29.88
C SER A 63 20.29 5.11 -28.78
N GLU A 64 20.73 5.48 -27.58
CA GLU A 64 21.06 4.53 -26.51
C GLU A 64 20.00 4.50 -25.41
N TRP A 65 19.83 3.34 -24.79
CA TRP A 65 18.99 3.16 -23.61
C TRP A 65 19.85 3.11 -22.35
N LYS A 66 19.71 4.12 -21.49
CA LYS A 66 20.34 4.14 -20.17
C LYS A 66 19.48 3.41 -19.16
N ARG A 67 20.09 2.47 -18.42
CA ARG A 67 19.44 1.63 -17.42
C ARG A 67 19.54 2.25 -16.02
N PHE A 68 18.43 2.25 -15.29
CA PHE A 68 18.33 2.70 -13.90
C PHE A 68 17.75 1.55 -13.06
N PRO A 69 18.57 0.84 -12.28
CA PRO A 69 18.13 -0.28 -11.46
C PRO A 69 17.19 0.16 -10.34
N ALA A 70 16.21 -0.70 -10.03
CA ALA A 70 15.37 -0.60 -8.85
C ALA A 70 15.82 -1.64 -7.81
N ILE A 71 14.99 -1.94 -6.81
CA ILE A 71 15.25 -3.05 -5.89
C ILE A 71 14.70 -4.34 -6.51
N HIS A 72 15.52 -5.39 -6.60
CA HIS A 72 15.10 -6.72 -7.04
C HIS A 72 13.88 -7.24 -6.25
N LYS A 73 13.16 -8.22 -6.79
CA LYS A 73 12.05 -8.88 -6.10
C LYS A 73 12.60 -9.81 -5.02
N PHE A 74 12.13 -9.61 -3.80
CA PHE A 74 12.32 -10.50 -2.67
C PHE A 74 11.01 -10.68 -1.90
N PHE A 75 10.94 -11.71 -1.06
CA PHE A 75 9.70 -12.18 -0.45
C PHE A 75 9.68 -11.96 1.06
N GLU A 76 8.47 -12.07 1.59
CA GLU A 76 8.23 -12.19 3.02
C GLU A 76 8.63 -13.60 3.49
N LEU A 77 9.04 -13.71 4.75
CA LEU A 77 9.31 -15.01 5.37
C LEU A 77 8.09 -15.93 5.20
N ASN A 78 8.33 -17.18 4.82
CA ASN A 78 7.31 -18.22 4.56
C ASN A 78 6.36 -17.93 3.37
N GLN A 79 6.74 -17.06 2.44
CA GLN A 79 5.91 -16.73 1.26
C GLN A 79 6.26 -17.56 0.00
N ALA A 80 7.48 -18.09 -0.10
CA ALA A 80 7.96 -18.76 -1.31
C ALA A 80 9.08 -19.78 -1.00
N PRO A 81 9.30 -20.79 -1.86
CA PRO A 81 10.47 -21.67 -1.76
C PRO A 81 11.78 -20.90 -1.69
N GLY A 82 12.67 -21.28 -0.77
CA GLY A 82 13.92 -20.56 -0.50
C GLY A 82 13.76 -19.35 0.42
N TRP A 83 12.53 -18.98 0.79
CA TRP A 83 12.18 -17.98 1.79
C TRP A 83 11.45 -18.58 2.99
N MET A 84 11.41 -19.92 3.12
CA MET A 84 10.87 -20.58 4.29
C MET A 84 11.84 -20.43 5.46
N GLU A 85 11.31 -20.43 6.69
CA GLU A 85 12.14 -20.40 7.91
C GLU A 85 13.20 -21.51 7.89
N GLU A 86 12.80 -22.73 7.52
CA GLU A 86 13.72 -23.88 7.42
C GLU A 86 14.85 -23.68 6.40
N ASP A 87 14.61 -22.90 5.33
CA ASP A 87 15.63 -22.61 4.31
C ASP A 87 16.67 -21.58 4.79
N LEU A 88 16.37 -20.86 5.87
CA LEU A 88 17.07 -19.64 6.28
C LEU A 88 17.62 -19.71 7.71
N LYS A 89 17.08 -20.58 8.58
CA LYS A 89 17.38 -20.63 10.02
C LYS A 89 18.87 -20.78 10.33
N ASP A 90 19.62 -21.49 9.49
CA ASP A 90 21.04 -21.78 9.67
C ASP A 90 21.96 -20.79 8.93
N LYS A 91 21.38 -19.85 8.15
CA LYS A 91 22.16 -18.87 7.39
C LYS A 91 22.57 -17.69 8.24
N LYS A 92 23.78 -17.18 8.01
CA LYS A 92 24.26 -15.98 8.70
C LYS A 92 23.58 -14.73 8.15
N VAL A 93 22.98 -13.94 9.05
CA VAL A 93 22.48 -12.59 8.76
C VAL A 93 23.65 -11.61 8.78
N ILE A 94 23.84 -10.85 7.70
CA ILE A 94 24.95 -9.90 7.53
C ILE A 94 24.50 -8.43 7.57
N LYS A 95 23.21 -8.16 7.40
CA LYS A 95 22.64 -6.82 7.52
C LYS A 95 21.19 -6.91 7.94
N VAL A 96 20.79 -6.03 8.87
CA VAL A 96 19.37 -5.80 9.18
C VAL A 96 19.07 -4.32 9.14
N SER A 97 17.96 -3.98 8.50
CA SER A 97 17.41 -2.62 8.47
C SER A 97 15.93 -2.64 8.77
N GLU A 98 15.42 -1.54 9.31
CA GLU A 98 13.99 -1.32 9.45
C GLU A 98 13.30 -1.36 8.08
N LYS A 99 12.18 -2.07 8.00
CA LYS A 99 11.31 -2.00 6.84
C LYS A 99 10.43 -0.77 6.97
N ILE A 100 10.73 0.25 6.18
CA ILE A 100 9.97 1.50 6.15
C ILE A 100 8.68 1.30 5.34
N ASP A 101 7.55 1.70 5.92
CA ASP A 101 6.22 1.58 5.33
C ASP A 101 5.87 2.85 4.53
N GLY A 102 6.45 2.93 3.34
CA GLY A 102 6.30 4.07 2.43
C GLY A 102 5.96 3.66 1.00
N THR A 103 6.12 4.61 0.08
CA THR A 103 6.00 4.37 -1.35
C THR A 103 7.35 4.44 -2.04
N PHE A 104 7.79 3.30 -2.58
CA PHE A 104 9.10 3.21 -3.22
C PHE A 104 9.27 4.26 -4.31
N VAL A 105 10.34 5.04 -4.18
CA VAL A 105 10.78 6.02 -5.16
C VAL A 105 12.28 5.94 -5.38
N HIS A 106 12.74 6.28 -6.58
CA HIS A 106 14.16 6.46 -6.87
C HIS A 106 14.38 7.56 -7.90
N PRO A 107 15.55 8.24 -7.87
CA PRO A 107 15.94 9.19 -8.89
C PRO A 107 16.31 8.48 -10.20
N VAL A 108 15.96 9.12 -11.32
CA VAL A 108 16.32 8.72 -12.68
C VAL A 108 16.79 9.97 -13.41
N ILE A 109 17.86 9.86 -14.20
CA ILE A 109 18.32 10.95 -15.05
C ILE A 109 17.52 10.91 -16.36
N VAL A 110 16.86 12.02 -16.69
CA VAL A 110 16.12 12.20 -17.94
C VAL A 110 16.51 13.53 -18.56
N GLY A 111 17.13 13.50 -19.74
CA GLY A 111 17.60 14.70 -20.43
C GLY A 111 18.66 15.47 -19.64
N GLY A 112 19.49 14.76 -18.86
CA GLY A 112 20.56 15.36 -18.04
C GLY A 112 20.13 15.80 -16.63
N GLU A 113 18.83 15.83 -16.35
CA GLU A 113 18.29 16.28 -15.06
C GLU A 113 17.76 15.11 -14.23
N VAL A 114 17.80 15.25 -12.90
CA VAL A 114 17.33 14.23 -11.96
C VAL A 114 15.83 14.37 -11.70
N TYR A 115 15.10 13.27 -11.89
CA TYR A 115 13.68 13.17 -11.57
C TYR A 115 13.38 11.97 -10.67
N PHE A 116 12.64 12.19 -9.60
CA PHE A 116 12.11 11.11 -8.77
C PHE A 116 10.91 10.44 -9.43
N LYS A 117 10.90 9.11 -9.34
CA LYS A 117 9.87 8.26 -9.92
C LYS A 117 9.43 7.23 -8.89
N SER A 118 8.14 6.90 -8.86
CA SER A 118 7.62 5.74 -8.11
C SER A 118 7.96 4.42 -8.81
N LYS A 119 7.33 3.29 -8.45
CA LYS A 119 7.58 2.02 -9.18
C LYS A 119 7.40 2.14 -10.71
N LEU A 120 6.39 2.89 -11.17
CA LEU A 120 5.95 2.87 -12.57
C LEU A 120 5.93 4.22 -13.29
N ARG A 121 5.97 5.35 -12.58
CA ARG A 121 5.66 6.65 -13.18
C ARG A 121 6.26 7.83 -12.40
N PHE A 122 6.45 8.95 -13.11
CA PHE A 122 7.02 10.21 -12.60
C PHE A 122 5.96 11.21 -12.10
N ASP A 123 4.68 10.98 -12.40
CA ASP A 123 3.57 11.90 -12.17
C ASP A 123 2.65 11.46 -11.02
N SER A 124 2.98 10.39 -10.30
CA SER A 124 2.22 10.03 -9.09
C SER A 124 2.44 11.09 -8.02
N TYR A 125 1.45 11.26 -7.13
CA TYR A 125 1.54 12.19 -5.99
C TYR A 125 2.88 12.02 -5.26
N GLN A 126 3.27 10.79 -4.92
CA GLN A 126 4.50 10.47 -4.21
C GLN A 126 5.75 10.82 -5.01
N ALA A 127 5.76 10.62 -6.34
CA ALA A 127 6.89 10.99 -7.18
C ALA A 127 7.07 12.53 -7.23
N LEU A 128 5.97 13.26 -7.40
CA LEU A 128 5.98 14.72 -7.41
C LEU A 128 6.37 15.31 -6.05
N ARG A 129 5.90 14.71 -4.95
CA ARG A 129 6.28 15.12 -3.58
C ARG A 129 7.75 14.82 -3.29
N SER A 130 8.24 13.65 -3.70
CA SER A 130 9.66 13.28 -3.61
C SER A 130 10.55 14.24 -4.40
N GLN A 131 10.12 14.63 -5.61
CA GLN A 131 10.82 15.62 -6.41
C GLN A 131 10.90 16.98 -5.70
N LYS A 132 9.82 17.44 -5.06
CA LYS A 132 9.82 18.68 -4.28
C LYS A 132 10.78 18.61 -3.08
N ILE A 133 10.79 17.51 -2.34
CA ILE A 133 11.73 17.30 -1.23
C ILE A 133 13.17 17.37 -1.73
N TYR A 134 13.48 16.64 -2.82
CA TYR A 134 14.76 16.68 -3.48
C TYR A 134 15.16 18.12 -3.90
N GLU A 135 14.27 18.86 -4.55
CA GLU A 135 14.51 20.23 -5.01
C GLU A 135 14.77 21.20 -3.86
N SER A 136 14.17 20.97 -2.68
CA SER A 136 14.36 21.78 -1.48
C SER A 136 15.55 21.39 -0.60
N SER A 137 16.12 20.18 -0.78
CA SER A 137 17.14 19.63 0.12
C SER A 137 18.50 19.55 -0.56
N GLU A 138 19.40 20.45 -0.19
CA GLU A 138 20.78 20.47 -0.72
C GLU A 138 21.56 19.20 -0.37
N ASN A 139 21.30 18.62 0.82
CA ASN A 139 21.90 17.36 1.25
C ASN A 139 21.54 16.21 0.32
N ILE A 140 20.24 16.06 -0.01
CA ILE A 140 19.77 15.00 -0.90
C ILE A 140 20.29 15.24 -2.33
N LYS A 141 20.33 16.49 -2.81
CA LYS A 141 20.93 16.82 -4.12
C LYS A 141 22.38 16.38 -4.22
N LYS A 142 23.21 16.78 -3.26
CA LYS A 142 24.62 16.42 -3.20
C LYS A 142 24.82 14.92 -3.12
N PHE A 143 24.03 14.23 -2.28
CA PHE A 143 24.08 12.79 -2.15
C PHE A 143 23.71 12.06 -3.46
N VAL A 144 22.58 12.40 -4.08
CA VAL A 144 22.14 11.76 -5.33
C VAL A 144 23.13 12.03 -6.46
N LYS A 145 23.66 13.25 -6.56
CA LYS A 145 24.71 13.58 -7.53
C LYS A 145 25.95 12.73 -7.28
N HIS A 146 26.43 12.65 -6.04
CA HIS A 146 27.57 11.82 -5.68
C HIS A 146 27.34 10.36 -6.04
N CYS A 147 26.15 9.81 -5.80
CA CYS A 147 25.83 8.45 -6.21
C CYS A 147 25.99 8.28 -7.73
N PHE A 148 25.33 9.11 -8.54
CA PHE A 148 25.40 8.97 -9.99
C PHE A 148 26.80 9.19 -10.57
N ASP A 149 27.56 10.15 -10.04
CA ASP A 149 28.95 10.39 -10.43
C ASP A 149 29.85 9.16 -10.19
N ASN A 150 29.46 8.27 -9.26
CA ASN A 150 30.20 7.05 -8.90
C ASN A 150 29.51 5.76 -9.39
N GLY A 151 28.57 5.86 -10.33
CA GLY A 151 27.88 4.68 -10.88
C GLY A 151 26.93 4.00 -9.88
N LEU A 152 26.49 4.73 -8.85
CA LEU A 152 25.58 4.27 -7.81
C LEU A 152 24.16 4.80 -8.03
N PHE A 153 23.18 4.01 -7.59
CA PHE A 153 21.74 4.25 -7.73
C PHE A 153 21.10 4.15 -6.36
N PRO A 154 20.73 5.29 -5.74
CA PRO A 154 20.09 5.30 -4.43
C PRO A 154 18.59 5.01 -4.56
N MET A 155 18.02 4.38 -3.54
CA MET A 155 16.60 4.02 -3.46
C MET A 155 16.00 4.51 -2.16
N PHE A 156 14.80 5.07 -2.24
CA PHE A 156 14.16 5.71 -1.10
C PHE A 156 12.75 5.18 -0.81
N GLU A 157 12.50 5.11 0.48
CA GLU A 157 11.29 5.33 1.26
C GLU A 157 10.55 6.68 1.10
N TYR A 158 9.48 6.87 0.33
CA TYR A 158 8.67 8.10 0.52
C TYR A 158 7.61 7.88 1.59
N ILE A 159 7.68 8.64 2.68
CA ILE A 159 6.71 8.60 3.79
C ILE A 159 5.98 9.92 3.93
N SER A 160 4.71 9.87 4.32
CA SER A 160 3.88 11.05 4.56
C SER A 160 2.65 10.70 5.39
N GLU A 161 2.31 11.56 6.36
CA GLU A 161 1.03 11.51 7.08
C GLU A 161 -0.16 11.52 6.11
N LYS A 162 -0.07 12.30 5.02
CA LYS A 162 -1.15 12.44 4.03
C LYS A 162 -1.42 11.17 3.26
N SER A 163 -0.36 10.48 2.83
CA SER A 163 -0.43 9.24 2.05
C SER A 163 -0.05 8.02 2.89
N GLN A 164 -0.54 7.97 4.14
CA GLN A 164 -0.28 6.88 5.09
C GLN A 164 -0.60 5.52 4.46
N VAL A 165 0.35 4.58 4.54
CA VAL A 165 0.12 3.20 4.10
C VAL A 165 -0.55 2.42 5.25
N VAL A 166 0.17 2.15 6.33
CA VAL A 166 -0.33 1.62 7.61
C VAL A 166 0.33 2.37 8.77
N MET A 167 1.65 2.50 8.75
CA MET A 167 2.42 3.19 9.78
C MET A 167 2.29 4.70 9.60
N ASP A 168 2.17 5.40 10.72
CA ASP A 168 2.22 6.84 10.77
C ASP A 168 3.55 7.32 11.35
N TYR A 169 4.32 8.01 10.51
CA TYR A 169 5.63 8.56 10.87
C TYR A 169 5.56 10.02 11.31
N ASN A 170 4.37 10.64 11.31
CA ASN A 170 4.16 12.04 11.72
C ASN A 170 5.03 13.07 10.98
N LYS A 171 5.44 12.77 9.75
CA LYS A 171 6.24 13.66 8.90
C LYS A 171 6.13 13.30 7.43
N GLU A 172 6.66 14.18 6.58
CA GLU A 172 6.89 13.94 5.15
C GLU A 172 8.39 13.92 4.87
N ALA A 173 8.93 12.80 4.34
CA ALA A 173 10.36 12.63 4.15
C ALA A 173 10.71 11.60 3.06
N LEU A 174 11.96 11.68 2.58
CA LEU A 174 12.62 10.63 1.82
C LEU A 174 13.60 9.89 2.73
N ILE A 175 13.38 8.59 2.90
CA ILE A 175 14.21 7.72 3.75
C ILE A 175 15.05 6.82 2.84
N LEU A 176 16.36 6.98 2.83
CA LEU A 176 17.23 6.11 2.05
C LEU A 176 17.15 4.67 2.59
N THR A 177 16.83 3.72 1.73
CA THR A 177 16.69 2.31 2.13
C THR A 177 17.78 1.43 1.54
N GLN A 178 18.26 1.72 0.33
CA GLN A 178 19.30 0.95 -0.34
C GLN A 178 20.10 1.84 -1.31
N VAL A 179 21.30 1.39 -1.66
CA VAL A 179 22.09 1.90 -2.78
C VAL A 179 22.62 0.70 -3.55
N ARG A 180 22.57 0.75 -4.89
CA ARG A 180 23.14 -0.27 -5.77
C ARG A 180 24.15 0.33 -6.75
N ASP A 181 25.01 -0.48 -7.32
CA ASP A 181 25.84 -0.10 -8.48
C ASP A 181 25.16 -0.47 -9.82
N SER A 182 25.86 -0.20 -10.94
CA SER A 182 25.40 -0.52 -12.30
C SER A 182 25.46 -2.00 -12.68
N GLU A 183 26.09 -2.83 -11.85
CA GLU A 183 26.16 -4.29 -11.97
C GLU A 183 25.05 -4.98 -11.14
N GLY A 184 24.42 -4.23 -10.24
CA GLY A 184 23.31 -4.67 -9.41
C GLY A 184 23.74 -5.07 -8.00
N ASN A 185 25.00 -4.90 -7.61
CA ASN A 185 25.44 -5.17 -6.24
C ASN A 185 24.89 -4.12 -5.29
N TYR A 186 24.65 -4.52 -4.04
CA TYR A 186 24.17 -3.63 -2.98
C TYR A 186 25.34 -3.10 -2.15
N LEU A 187 25.35 -1.80 -1.90
CA LEU A 187 26.21 -1.19 -0.90
C LEU A 187 25.61 -1.44 0.49
N LEU A 188 26.13 -2.43 1.22
CA LEU A 188 25.56 -2.86 2.50
C LEU A 188 25.74 -1.85 3.66
N ASP A 189 26.71 -0.95 3.54
CA ASP A 189 27.00 0.10 4.51
C ASP A 189 26.59 1.50 4.01
N PHE A 190 25.51 1.56 3.22
CA PHE A 190 24.96 2.80 2.67
C PHE A 190 24.65 3.86 3.73
N GLU A 191 24.37 3.46 4.98
CA GLU A 191 24.15 4.39 6.10
C GLU A 191 25.36 5.30 6.33
N LYS A 192 26.59 4.77 6.20
CA LYS A 192 27.80 5.58 6.38
C LYS A 192 27.92 6.64 5.29
N LEU A 193 27.45 6.32 4.09
CA LEU A 193 27.39 7.30 3.00
C LEU A 193 26.29 8.32 3.28
N ALA A 194 25.11 7.90 3.71
CA ALA A 194 24.00 8.78 4.05
C ALA A 194 24.38 9.79 5.15
N GLU A 195 25.06 9.33 6.21
CA GLU A 195 25.55 10.14 7.33
C GLU A 195 26.49 11.26 6.87
N LYS A 196 27.43 10.95 5.97
CA LYS A 196 28.37 11.95 5.42
C LYS A 196 27.67 13.10 4.72
N PHE A 197 26.50 12.86 4.14
CA PHE A 197 25.70 13.87 3.44
C PHE A 197 24.54 14.40 4.28
N GLY A 198 24.32 13.91 5.49
CA GLY A 198 23.15 14.27 6.31
C GLY A 198 21.82 13.90 5.65
N VAL A 199 21.75 12.73 5.01
CA VAL A 199 20.54 12.16 4.41
C VAL A 199 19.92 11.16 5.39
N GLU A 200 18.62 11.27 5.62
CA GLU A 200 17.90 10.32 6.47
C GLU A 200 17.84 8.93 5.82
N TYR A 201 18.01 7.89 6.63
CA TYR A 201 18.08 6.50 6.17
C TYR A 201 17.31 5.56 7.10
N ALA A 202 16.95 4.38 6.59
CA ALA A 202 16.24 3.37 7.36
C ALA A 202 17.09 2.86 8.52
N GLY A 203 16.55 2.83 9.74
CA GLY A 203 17.31 2.45 10.94
C GLY A 203 18.02 1.11 10.80
N ILE A 204 19.31 1.06 11.16
CA ILE A 204 20.11 -0.18 11.14
C ILE A 204 19.91 -0.91 12.46
N CYS A 205 19.62 -2.21 12.38
CA CYS A 205 19.42 -3.07 13.54
C CYS A 205 20.62 -4.03 13.71
N GLU A 206 20.76 -4.61 14.89
CA GLU A 206 21.82 -5.58 15.17
C GLU A 206 21.70 -6.83 14.28
N ASN A 207 22.83 -7.33 13.80
CA ASN A 207 22.89 -8.57 13.02
C ASN A 207 22.72 -9.79 13.93
N ARG A 208 21.47 -10.09 14.29
CA ARG A 208 21.07 -11.26 15.08
C ARG A 208 20.53 -12.39 14.19
N PRO A 209 20.53 -13.65 14.65
CA PRO A 209 19.92 -14.76 13.93
C PRO A 209 18.44 -14.51 13.60
N LEU A 210 17.93 -15.18 12.55
CA LEU A 210 16.53 -15.06 12.12
C LEU A 210 15.53 -15.32 13.25
N SER A 211 15.82 -16.29 14.13
CA SER A 211 14.95 -16.68 15.25
C SER A 211 14.66 -15.53 16.22
N ASP A 212 15.58 -14.58 16.39
CA ASP A 212 15.34 -13.40 17.23
C ASP A 212 14.34 -12.45 16.59
N TYR A 213 14.42 -12.27 15.27
CA TYR A 213 13.47 -11.43 14.53
C TYR A 213 12.08 -12.07 14.42
N ILE A 214 12.00 -13.40 14.39
CA ILE A 214 10.72 -14.14 14.49
C ILE A 214 10.07 -13.91 15.86
N LYS A 215 10.84 -14.00 16.96
CA LYS A 215 10.32 -13.67 18.31
C LYS A 215 9.89 -12.21 18.39
N ASN A 216 10.71 -11.29 17.89
CA ASN A 216 10.42 -9.85 17.92
C ASN A 216 9.19 -9.47 17.10
N LYS A 217 8.92 -10.17 15.98
CA LYS A 217 7.74 -9.97 15.15
C LYS A 217 6.42 -10.08 15.95
N GLY A 218 6.37 -10.95 16.96
CA GLY A 218 5.17 -11.18 17.78
C GLY A 218 4.91 -10.13 18.87
N VAL A 219 5.90 -9.29 19.19
CA VAL A 219 5.81 -8.30 20.28
C VAL A 219 5.99 -6.85 19.82
N CYS A 220 6.62 -6.62 18.66
CA CYS A 220 6.86 -5.28 18.14
C CYS A 220 5.60 -4.71 17.48
N VAL A 221 5.17 -3.53 17.94
CA VAL A 221 3.96 -2.83 17.44
C VAL A 221 4.27 -1.50 16.74
N SER A 222 5.53 -1.05 16.79
CA SER A 222 5.95 0.30 16.36
C SER A 222 6.53 0.35 14.95
N LYS A 223 6.63 -0.78 14.25
CA LYS A 223 7.28 -0.90 12.93
C LYS A 223 6.49 -1.83 12.03
N GLU A 224 6.61 -1.64 10.72
CA GLU A 224 6.17 -2.66 9.76
C GLU A 224 6.97 -3.96 9.97
N GLY A 225 8.28 -3.85 10.20
CA GLY A 225 9.16 -4.97 10.44
C GLY A 225 10.58 -4.70 10.01
N TRP A 226 11.24 -5.72 9.47
CA TRP A 226 12.66 -5.68 9.10
C TRP A 226 12.91 -6.25 7.71
N ILE A 227 13.99 -5.79 7.09
CA ILE A 227 14.63 -6.41 5.94
C ILE A 227 15.94 -7.02 6.44
N LEU A 228 16.03 -8.35 6.36
CA LEU A 228 17.25 -9.11 6.68
C LEU A 228 17.96 -9.45 5.37
N VAL A 229 19.28 -9.32 5.35
CA VAL A 229 20.16 -9.77 4.26
C VAL A 229 21.08 -10.84 4.79
N PHE A 230 21.12 -11.98 4.11
CA PHE A 230 21.96 -13.12 4.44
C PHE A 230 23.29 -13.09 3.67
N GLU A 231 24.26 -13.90 4.09
CA GLU A 231 25.60 -13.97 3.49
C GLU A 231 25.61 -14.34 2.00
N ASP A 232 24.58 -15.04 1.53
CA ASP A 232 24.34 -15.35 0.11
C ASP A 232 23.64 -14.22 -0.65
N MET A 233 23.52 -13.04 -0.05
CA MET A 233 22.79 -11.87 -0.54
C MET A 233 21.29 -12.09 -0.75
N LYS A 234 20.70 -13.09 -0.08
CA LYS A 234 19.24 -13.24 -0.05
C LYS A 234 18.61 -12.21 0.88
N PHE A 235 17.58 -11.52 0.39
CA PHE A 235 16.82 -10.52 1.15
C PHE A 235 15.50 -11.13 1.64
N VAL A 236 15.13 -10.91 2.90
CA VAL A 236 13.88 -11.43 3.47
C VAL A 236 13.17 -10.33 4.25
N LYS A 237 11.85 -10.23 4.08
CA LYS A 237 11.02 -9.32 4.88
C LYS A 237 10.43 -10.10 6.05
N VAL A 238 10.65 -9.62 7.27
CA VAL A 238 9.98 -10.11 8.47
C VAL A 238 9.06 -9.00 8.96
N LYS A 239 7.75 -9.13 8.71
CA LYS A 239 6.73 -8.14 9.11
C LYS A 239 6.18 -8.46 10.50
N THR A 240 5.92 -7.46 11.32
CA THR A 240 5.31 -7.62 12.64
C THR A 240 3.87 -8.13 12.53
N ASP A 241 3.41 -8.86 13.53
CA ASP A 241 2.02 -9.37 13.55
C ASP A 241 1.02 -8.22 13.66
N GLU A 242 1.36 -7.18 14.43
CA GLU A 242 0.55 -5.98 14.56
C GLU A 242 0.41 -5.22 13.23
N TYR A 243 1.50 -5.08 12.46
CA TYR A 243 1.42 -4.48 11.13
C TYR A 243 0.53 -5.29 10.20
N LEU A 244 0.67 -6.62 10.17
CA LEU A 244 -0.14 -7.48 9.30
C LEU A 244 -1.63 -7.39 9.67
N LYS A 245 -1.95 -7.32 10.96
CA LYS A 245 -3.32 -7.09 11.45
C LYS A 245 -3.87 -5.75 10.97
N ARG A 246 -3.14 -4.65 11.18
CA ARG A 246 -3.55 -3.30 10.73
C ARG A 246 -3.68 -3.22 9.21
N HIS A 247 -2.72 -3.77 8.47
CA HIS A 247 -2.73 -3.82 7.02
C HIS A 247 -3.97 -4.57 6.49
N LYS A 248 -4.40 -5.65 7.14
CA LYS A 248 -5.64 -6.36 6.79
C LYS A 248 -6.87 -5.48 6.96
N ILE A 249 -6.95 -4.73 8.06
CA ILE A 249 -8.05 -3.79 8.33
C ILE A 249 -8.08 -2.67 7.28
N LEU A 250 -6.92 -2.09 6.94
CA LEU A 250 -6.82 -1.00 5.96
C LEU A 250 -6.90 -1.46 4.49
N GLY A 251 -6.79 -2.77 4.22
CA GLY A 251 -6.65 -3.31 2.87
C GLY A 251 -7.88 -3.17 1.99
N ASP A 252 -9.07 -2.99 2.57
CA ASP A 252 -10.33 -2.91 1.83
C ASP A 252 -11.21 -1.74 2.30
N ILE A 253 -10.60 -0.55 2.47
CA ILE A 253 -11.34 0.68 2.75
C ILE A 253 -12.16 1.07 1.51
N LYS A 254 -13.44 0.70 1.52
CA LYS A 254 -14.44 1.01 0.49
C LYS A 254 -15.76 1.32 1.17
N GLU A 255 -16.65 2.00 0.45
CA GLU A 255 -17.89 2.55 1.00
C GLU A 255 -18.76 1.48 1.68
N HIS A 256 -18.95 0.32 1.04
CA HIS A 256 -19.72 -0.78 1.64
C HIS A 256 -19.09 -1.32 2.92
N ASN A 257 -17.77 -1.49 2.98
CA ASN A 257 -17.08 -1.99 4.16
C ASN A 257 -17.13 -0.98 5.30
N ILE A 258 -16.95 0.31 5.01
CA ILE A 258 -17.12 1.38 6.00
C ILE A 258 -18.53 1.34 6.60
N ILE A 259 -19.57 1.17 5.77
CA ILE A 259 -20.95 1.02 6.25
C ILE A 259 -21.10 -0.23 7.14
N GLN A 260 -20.57 -1.40 6.73
CA GLN A 260 -20.67 -2.61 7.54
C GLN A 260 -19.97 -2.44 8.89
N MET A 261 -18.76 -1.86 8.91
CA MET A 261 -18.00 -1.59 10.13
C MET A 261 -18.71 -0.56 11.03
N THR A 262 -19.41 0.41 10.44
CA THR A 262 -20.23 1.36 11.20
C THR A 262 -21.42 0.66 11.86
N LEU A 263 -22.10 -0.22 11.13
CA LEU A 263 -23.23 -0.99 11.62
C LEU A 263 -22.85 -2.04 12.68
N SER A 264 -21.64 -2.59 12.63
CA SER A 264 -21.11 -3.55 13.61
C SER A 264 -20.43 -2.89 14.82
N GLY A 265 -20.14 -1.58 14.74
CA GLY A 265 -19.39 -0.85 15.77
C GLY A 265 -17.86 -0.98 15.67
N GLU A 266 -17.36 -1.66 14.64
CA GLU A 266 -15.93 -1.89 14.39
C GLU A 266 -15.23 -0.71 13.69
N ILE A 267 -15.97 0.33 13.28
CA ILE A 267 -15.43 1.52 12.61
C ILE A 267 -14.36 2.24 13.45
N LYS A 268 -14.41 2.11 14.78
CA LYS A 268 -13.41 2.68 15.69
C LYS A 268 -12.01 2.15 15.40
N ASP A 269 -11.88 0.88 15.01
CA ASP A 269 -10.58 0.28 14.69
C ASP A 269 -9.90 1.00 13.51
N LEU A 270 -10.67 1.48 12.54
CA LEU A 270 -10.12 2.28 11.43
C LEU A 270 -9.63 3.63 11.92
N PHE A 271 -10.42 4.33 12.73
CA PHE A 271 -10.05 5.65 13.26
C PHE A 271 -8.87 5.59 14.23
N ASP A 272 -8.71 4.50 14.98
CA ASP A 272 -7.57 4.30 15.90
C ASP A 272 -6.25 4.05 15.13
N ILE A 273 -6.31 3.54 13.89
CA ILE A 273 -5.13 3.28 13.05
C ILE A 273 -4.76 4.48 12.18
N LEU A 274 -5.76 5.19 11.64
CA LEU A 274 -5.55 6.23 10.63
C LEU A 274 -5.15 7.57 11.25
N ASN A 275 -4.11 8.20 10.71
CA ASN A 275 -3.75 9.57 11.07
C ASN A 275 -4.87 10.53 10.62
N PRO A 276 -5.38 11.43 11.48
CA PRO A 276 -6.44 12.39 11.14
C PRO A 276 -6.15 13.31 9.94
N LYS A 277 -4.88 13.52 9.60
CA LYS A 277 -4.44 14.31 8.43
C LYS A 277 -4.31 13.47 7.15
N SER A 278 -4.52 12.16 7.22
CA SER A 278 -4.38 11.26 6.07
C SER A 278 -5.59 11.35 5.14
N GLU A 279 -5.36 11.20 3.84
CA GLU A 279 -6.45 11.17 2.84
C GLU A 279 -7.40 9.98 3.09
N LYS A 280 -6.87 8.87 3.61
CA LYS A 280 -7.68 7.70 4.00
C LYS A 280 -8.60 8.02 5.16
N TYR A 281 -8.13 8.74 6.18
CA TYR A 281 -8.96 9.17 7.30
C TYR A 281 -10.10 10.05 6.82
N GLU A 282 -9.80 11.05 6.00
CA GLU A 282 -10.83 11.96 5.48
C GLU A 282 -11.87 11.23 4.64
N PHE A 283 -11.44 10.29 3.79
CA PHE A 283 -12.37 9.44 3.06
C PHE A 283 -13.26 8.59 3.98
N VAL A 284 -12.68 7.92 4.99
CA VAL A 284 -13.44 7.11 5.94
C VAL A 284 -14.44 7.97 6.71
N LYS A 285 -14.00 9.15 7.18
CA LYS A 285 -14.83 10.10 7.90
C LYS A 285 -15.98 10.61 7.05
N GLU A 286 -15.72 11.01 5.80
CA GLU A 286 -16.76 11.48 4.88
C GLU A 286 -17.85 10.43 4.67
N ILE A 287 -17.46 9.19 4.40
CA ILE A 287 -18.40 8.09 4.17
C ILE A 287 -19.17 7.75 5.45
N HIS A 288 -18.49 7.70 6.60
CA HIS A 288 -19.09 7.43 7.90
C HIS A 288 -20.14 8.49 8.27
N ASP A 289 -19.80 9.78 8.17
CA ASP A 289 -20.68 10.88 8.52
C ASP A 289 -21.91 10.91 7.59
N ARG A 290 -21.68 10.76 6.28
CA ARG A 290 -22.75 10.68 5.27
C ARG A 290 -23.68 9.48 5.50
N PHE A 291 -23.11 8.34 5.88
CA PHE A 291 -23.90 7.15 6.20
C PHE A 291 -24.79 7.39 7.41
N ASN A 292 -24.22 7.88 8.51
CA ASN A 292 -24.96 8.12 9.76
C ASN A 292 -26.10 9.13 9.56
N GLU A 293 -25.85 10.24 8.86
CA GLU A 293 -26.90 11.22 8.55
C GLU A 293 -28.08 10.56 7.81
N LYS A 294 -27.79 9.79 6.74
CA LYS A 294 -28.84 9.11 5.98
C LYS A 294 -29.54 8.02 6.78
N TYR A 295 -28.78 7.27 7.57
CA TYR A 295 -29.30 6.17 8.36
C TYR A 295 -30.20 6.68 9.49
N ASP A 296 -29.81 7.76 10.17
CA ASP A 296 -30.59 8.38 11.23
C ASP A 296 -31.88 9.00 10.70
N ASN A 297 -31.82 9.70 9.56
CA ASN A 297 -33.02 10.23 8.90
C ASN A 297 -33.97 9.09 8.49
N LEU A 298 -33.45 8.03 7.87
CA LEU A 298 -34.25 6.84 7.53
C LEU A 298 -34.87 6.22 8.78
N GLN A 299 -34.11 6.03 9.85
CA GLN A 299 -34.65 5.48 11.10
C GLN A 299 -35.74 6.37 11.68
N LYS A 300 -35.52 7.68 11.77
CA LYS A 300 -36.49 8.63 12.31
C LYS A 300 -37.82 8.56 11.55
N ASP A 301 -37.75 8.58 10.22
CA ASP A 301 -38.94 8.54 9.36
C ASP A 301 -39.71 7.22 9.53
N LEU A 302 -39.02 6.09 9.41
CA LEU A 302 -39.66 4.77 9.46
C LEU A 302 -40.20 4.45 10.87
N LEU A 303 -39.44 4.78 11.92
CA LEU A 303 -39.88 4.56 13.29
C LEU A 303 -41.05 5.47 13.67
N GLY A 304 -41.04 6.73 13.22
CA GLY A 304 -42.17 7.65 13.42
C GLY A 304 -43.46 7.07 12.85
N ILE A 305 -43.41 6.52 11.63
CA ILE A 305 -44.54 5.83 11.00
C ILE A 305 -44.97 4.58 11.80
N ILE A 306 -44.01 3.75 12.21
CA ILE A 306 -44.29 2.47 12.88
C ILE A 306 -44.91 2.68 14.27
N TYR A 307 -44.40 3.64 15.04
CA TYR A 307 -44.84 3.89 16.41
C TYR A 307 -46.11 4.75 16.50
N SER A 308 -46.37 5.62 15.52
CA SER A 308 -47.61 6.41 15.49
C SER A 308 -48.81 5.66 14.94
N PHE A 309 -48.61 4.52 14.26
CA PHE A 309 -49.70 3.77 13.65
C PHE A 309 -50.32 2.77 14.62
N GLU A 310 -51.59 3.02 14.94
CA GLU A 310 -52.47 2.10 15.66
C GLU A 310 -53.35 1.33 14.66
N GLY A 311 -53.32 0.00 14.73
CA GLY A 311 -54.13 -0.85 13.86
C GLY A 311 -53.56 -2.24 13.63
N THR A 312 -54.20 -2.96 12.73
CA THR A 312 -53.79 -4.30 12.28
C THR A 312 -52.69 -4.21 11.22
N LEU A 313 -51.99 -5.32 10.99
CA LEU A 313 -51.00 -5.42 9.91
C LEU A 313 -51.62 -5.20 8.51
N LYS A 314 -52.90 -5.54 8.34
CA LYS A 314 -53.62 -5.37 7.07
C LYS A 314 -53.79 -3.89 6.76
N GLU A 315 -54.34 -3.13 7.71
CA GLU A 315 -54.54 -1.68 7.58
C GLU A 315 -53.22 -0.94 7.40
N PHE A 316 -52.15 -1.35 8.10
CA PHE A 316 -50.82 -0.77 7.92
C PHE A 316 -50.33 -0.94 6.48
N LYS A 317 -50.47 -2.14 5.92
CA LYS A 317 -50.02 -2.44 4.56
C LYS A 317 -50.82 -1.65 3.52
N GLU A 318 -52.13 -1.58 3.67
CA GLU A 318 -53.01 -0.83 2.78
C GLU A 318 -52.66 0.67 2.78
N LYS A 319 -52.39 1.25 3.95
CA LYS A 319 -52.03 2.67 4.08
C LYS A 319 -50.69 3.03 3.43
N TYR A 320 -49.67 2.18 3.61
CA TYR A 320 -48.29 2.50 3.22
C TYR A 320 -47.79 1.77 1.96
N GLN A 321 -48.67 1.11 1.19
CA GLN A 321 -48.30 0.33 0.00
C GLN A 321 -47.47 1.09 -1.05
N ASN A 322 -47.67 2.41 -1.16
CA ASN A 322 -46.96 3.28 -2.11
C ASN A 322 -45.72 3.97 -1.50
N HIS A 323 -45.38 3.68 -0.24
CA HIS A 323 -44.21 4.28 0.38
C HIS A 323 -42.93 3.73 -0.25
N PRO A 324 -41.91 4.56 -0.56
CA PRO A 324 -40.66 4.09 -1.18
C PRO A 324 -39.95 2.98 -0.40
N PHE A 325 -40.14 2.97 0.93
CA PHE A 325 -39.60 1.96 1.85
C PHE A 325 -40.66 0.96 2.34
N TYR A 326 -41.74 0.72 1.58
CA TYR A 326 -42.84 -0.17 1.96
C TYR A 326 -42.36 -1.56 2.43
N ALA A 327 -41.41 -2.16 1.70
CA ALA A 327 -40.89 -3.48 2.02
C ALA A 327 -40.36 -3.57 3.46
N ILE A 328 -39.50 -2.62 3.86
CA ILE A 328 -38.94 -2.58 5.21
C ILE A 328 -39.94 -2.10 6.26
N LEU A 329 -40.83 -1.16 5.93
CA LEU A 329 -41.91 -0.73 6.83
C LEU A 329 -42.83 -1.89 7.22
N SER A 330 -43.33 -2.63 6.23
CA SER A 330 -44.21 -3.78 6.44
C SER A 330 -43.51 -4.87 7.25
N GLU A 331 -42.24 -5.15 6.96
CA GLU A 331 -41.47 -6.16 7.68
C GLU A 331 -41.20 -5.76 9.14
N ALA A 332 -40.75 -4.52 9.37
CA ALA A 332 -40.50 -4.00 10.70
C ALA A 332 -41.79 -3.93 11.54
N TYR A 333 -42.90 -3.48 10.95
CA TYR A 333 -44.20 -3.46 11.62
C TYR A 333 -44.69 -4.87 11.98
N LYS A 334 -44.56 -5.84 11.05
CA LYS A 334 -44.89 -7.26 11.30
C LYS A 334 -44.07 -7.85 12.45
N LYS A 335 -42.77 -7.53 12.52
CA LYS A 335 -41.83 -8.08 13.50
C LYS A 335 -41.78 -7.33 14.83
N ARG A 336 -42.39 -6.14 14.94
CA ARG A 336 -42.26 -5.22 16.10
C ARG A 336 -42.54 -5.83 17.48
N LYS A 337 -43.38 -6.87 17.55
CA LYS A 337 -43.69 -7.58 18.81
C LYS A 337 -42.61 -8.61 19.21
N LYS A 338 -41.76 -9.03 18.27
CA LYS A 338 -40.70 -10.04 18.45
C LYS A 338 -39.31 -9.43 18.53
N GLN A 339 -39.07 -8.32 17.83
CA GLN A 339 -37.82 -7.58 17.88
C GLN A 339 -38.07 -6.08 17.68
N PRO A 340 -37.20 -5.20 18.21
CA PRO A 340 -37.30 -3.76 17.97
C PRO A 340 -37.30 -3.45 16.46
N PRO A 341 -38.20 -2.57 15.97
CA PRO A 341 -38.20 -2.13 14.57
C PRO A 341 -36.83 -1.62 14.09
N ARG A 342 -36.08 -0.95 14.98
CA ARG A 342 -34.69 -0.50 14.73
C ARG A 342 -33.78 -1.62 14.24
N GLU A 343 -33.86 -2.80 14.84
CA GLU A 343 -33.04 -3.94 14.47
C GLU A 343 -33.41 -4.48 13.08
N THR A 344 -34.71 -4.46 12.74
CA THR A 344 -35.15 -4.85 11.39
C THR A 344 -34.63 -3.88 10.33
N ILE A 345 -34.68 -2.57 10.62
CA ILE A 345 -34.15 -1.52 9.73
C ILE A 345 -32.64 -1.68 9.57
N ARG A 346 -31.90 -1.91 10.67
CA ARG A 346 -30.45 -2.18 10.66
C ARG A 346 -30.11 -3.33 9.73
N GLN A 347 -30.76 -4.48 9.91
CA GLN A 347 -30.56 -5.69 9.09
C GLN A 347 -30.87 -5.45 7.61
N TRP A 348 -31.91 -4.64 7.32
CA TRP A 348 -32.24 -4.30 5.94
C TRP A 348 -31.17 -3.42 5.30
N VAL A 349 -30.69 -2.39 6.00
CA VAL A 349 -29.61 -1.52 5.51
C VAL A 349 -28.36 -2.34 5.30
N GLU A 350 -27.97 -3.15 6.30
CA GLU A 350 -26.82 -4.05 6.23
C GLU A 350 -26.85 -4.90 4.96
N ASN A 351 -27.96 -5.60 4.71
CA ASN A 351 -28.14 -6.44 3.52
C ASN A 351 -28.17 -5.66 2.21
N ASN A 352 -28.77 -4.47 2.21
CA ASN A 352 -28.86 -3.65 1.01
C ASN A 352 -27.56 -2.93 0.67
N THR A 353 -26.64 -2.74 1.62
CA THR A 353 -25.35 -2.06 1.39
C THR A 353 -24.16 -3.01 1.29
N LYS A 354 -24.33 -4.34 1.40
CA LYS A 354 -23.23 -5.33 1.28
C LYS A 354 -22.41 -5.21 0.00
N LYS A 355 -23.03 -4.76 -1.09
CA LYS A 355 -22.37 -4.59 -2.39
C LYS A 355 -22.01 -3.12 -2.60
N LEU A 356 -20.78 -2.87 -3.05
CA LEU A 356 -20.26 -1.53 -3.35
C LEU A 356 -21.23 -0.65 -4.14
N LYS A 357 -21.81 -1.18 -5.23
CA LYS A 357 -22.79 -0.44 -6.06
C LYS A 357 -24.00 0.03 -5.25
N ASN A 358 -24.50 -0.80 -4.35
CA ASN A 358 -25.68 -0.48 -3.56
C ASN A 358 -25.34 0.46 -2.41
N ALA A 359 -24.17 0.30 -1.78
CA ALA A 359 -23.64 1.23 -0.79
C ALA A 359 -23.52 2.64 -1.38
N LYS A 360 -22.93 2.77 -2.58
CA LYS A 360 -22.85 4.05 -3.30
C LYS A 360 -24.23 4.66 -3.55
N ARG A 361 -25.16 3.85 -4.06
CA ARG A 361 -26.56 4.29 -4.25
C ARG A 361 -27.21 4.77 -2.95
N PHE A 362 -27.01 4.06 -1.84
CA PHE A 362 -27.52 4.47 -0.53
C PHE A 362 -26.92 5.82 -0.11
N LEU A 363 -25.61 5.98 -0.30
CA LEU A 363 -24.89 7.23 -0.01
C LEU A 363 -25.18 8.37 -0.99
N GLY A 364 -25.77 8.09 -2.16
CA GLY A 364 -25.98 9.09 -3.22
C GLY A 364 -24.67 9.48 -3.92
N LEU A 365 -23.80 8.49 -4.15
CA LEU A 365 -22.50 8.60 -4.84
C LEU A 365 -22.51 7.92 -6.20
#